data_AF-A0A4Y9IPQ6-F1
#
_entry.id   AF-A0A4Y9IPQ6-F1
#
_cell.length_a   1.000
_cell.length_b   1.000
_cell.length_c   1.000
_cell.angle_alpha   90.00
_cell.angle_beta   90.00
_cell.angle_gamma   90.00
#
_symmetry.space_group_name_H-M   'P 1'
#
loop_
_entity.id
_entity.type
_entity.pdbx_description
1 polymer ?
#
loop_
_entity_poly.entity_id
_entity_poly.type
_entity_poly.pdbx_seq_one_letter_code
_entity_poly.pdbx_strand_id
1 'polypeptide(L)'
;MIGFRKLTGRLIGFFLLLFRGKKRVRLSVKAMIRWEQLNDKPFSSLNYSNENDIISLLYVCGTMNTTLDQYKAAVNKKELLFCISDFAKQISISSQFKQKTKPAKGNTTPKEDNTQQSNEVYVKDIVSVIIMRGLDVNYALNEMDICDLSIFIDAYENITREKLETERLWTYISISPHLSKSIPSPRNLVAFSWEQEDMKLSAEKALEEGKEDFERFMNSGDSLLKQ
;
A
#
# COMPACT_ATOMS: atom_id res chain seq x y z
N MET A 1 -55.26 31.91 22.08
CA MET A 1 -54.45 30.81 22.63
C MET A 1 -53.60 30.25 21.50
N ILE A 2 -52.33 30.65 21.39
CA ILE A 2 -51.15 29.88 21.85
C ILE A 2 -51.04 28.59 21.04
N GLY A 3 -50.07 28.34 20.17
CA GLY A 3 -48.79 28.97 19.93
C GLY A 3 -47.93 27.96 19.15
N PHE A 4 -48.22 27.75 17.87
CA PHE A 4 -47.59 26.70 17.05
C PHE A 4 -46.22 27.10 16.46
N ARG A 5 -45.67 28.26 16.84
CA ARG A 5 -44.40 28.80 16.31
C ARG A 5 -43.15 28.49 17.16
N LYS A 6 -43.24 27.66 18.19
CA LYS A 6 -42.13 27.45 19.15
C LYS A 6 -41.37 26.12 19.06
N LEU A 7 -41.72 25.20 18.14
CA LEU A 7 -41.06 23.88 18.09
C LEU A 7 -39.87 23.75 17.14
N THR A 8 -39.66 24.68 16.21
CA THR A 8 -38.57 24.54 15.21
C THR A 8 -37.18 24.89 15.77
N GLY A 9 -37.09 25.76 16.79
CA GLY A 9 -35.80 26.12 17.40
C GLY A 9 -35.23 25.06 18.35
N ARG A 10 -36.07 24.18 18.90
CA ARG A 10 -35.67 23.23 19.95
C ARG A 10 -35.12 21.91 19.41
N LEU A 11 -35.54 21.50 18.21
CA LEU A 11 -34.95 20.35 17.50
C LEU A 11 -33.59 20.69 16.87
N ILE A 12 -33.43 21.91 16.34
CA ILE A 12 -32.13 22.37 15.80
C ILE A 12 -31.10 22.48 16.93
N GLY A 13 -31.51 22.94 18.11
CA GLY A 13 -30.67 22.96 19.31
C GLY A 13 -30.26 21.57 19.80
N PHE A 14 -31.12 20.55 19.63
CA PHE A 14 -30.79 19.16 19.96
C PHE A 14 -29.86 18.52 18.93
N PHE A 15 -30.02 18.87 17.66
CA PHE A 15 -29.11 18.45 16.58
C PHE A 15 -27.71 19.06 16.77
N LEU A 16 -27.62 20.34 17.15
CA LEU A 16 -26.37 21.01 17.54
C LEU A 16 -25.75 20.45 18.83
N LEU A 17 -26.55 19.91 19.75
CA LEU A 17 -26.07 19.27 20.98
C LEU A 17 -25.39 17.92 20.72
N LEU A 18 -25.78 17.20 19.65
CA LEU A 18 -25.10 16.00 19.17
C LEU A 18 -23.72 16.27 18.56
N PHE A 19 -23.41 17.53 18.21
CA PHE A 19 -22.08 17.96 17.74
C PHE A 19 -21.14 18.42 18.86
N ARG A 20 -21.59 18.52 20.12
CA ARG A 20 -20.79 18.98 21.28
C ARG A 20 -19.98 17.89 21.98
N GLY A 21 -19.95 16.67 21.45
CA GLY A 21 -18.93 15.68 21.83
C GLY A 21 -17.65 16.00 21.06
N LYS A 22 -16.52 16.13 21.76
CA LYS A 22 -15.18 16.32 21.16
C LYS A 22 -14.91 15.12 20.22
N LYS A 23 -15.28 15.22 18.94
CA LYS A 23 -15.17 14.13 17.97
C LYS A 23 -13.69 13.91 17.71
N ARG A 24 -13.11 12.85 18.28
CA ARG A 24 -11.80 12.36 17.84
C ARG A 24 -12.00 11.79 16.45
N VAL A 25 -11.33 12.38 15.47
CA VAL A 25 -11.37 11.91 14.09
C VAL A 25 -10.40 10.74 14.03
N ARG A 26 -10.87 9.50 13.93
CA ARG A 26 -9.99 8.34 13.77
C ARG A 26 -10.05 7.88 12.33
N LEU A 27 -8.88 7.80 11.70
CA LEU A 27 -8.74 7.17 10.39
C LEU A 27 -8.83 5.65 10.57
N SER A 28 -9.85 5.04 9.99
CA SER A 28 -9.98 3.58 9.93
C SER A 28 -9.86 3.11 8.49
N VAL A 29 -9.52 1.84 8.30
CA VAL A 29 -9.51 1.21 6.97
C VAL A 29 -10.89 1.31 6.31
N LYS A 30 -11.98 1.15 7.08
CA LYS A 30 -13.34 1.40 6.60
C LYS A 30 -13.50 2.83 6.06
N ALA A 31 -12.98 3.82 6.77
CA ALA A 31 -13.04 5.21 6.32
C ALA A 31 -12.27 5.42 5.00
N MET A 32 -11.12 4.78 4.83
CA MET A 32 -10.38 4.83 3.55
C MET A 32 -11.19 4.24 2.40
N ILE A 33 -11.75 3.04 2.58
CA ILE A 33 -12.57 2.37 1.56
C ILE A 33 -13.80 3.22 1.19
N ARG A 34 -14.47 3.82 2.18
CA ARG A 34 -15.61 4.70 1.94
C ARG A 34 -15.22 5.98 1.21
N TRP A 35 -14.03 6.51 1.47
CA TRP A 35 -13.51 7.66 0.72
C TRP A 35 -13.20 7.30 -0.73
N GLU A 36 -12.58 6.14 -0.97
CA GLU A 36 -12.32 5.62 -2.33
C GLU A 36 -13.64 5.44 -3.10
N GLN A 37 -14.68 4.93 -2.45
CA GLN A 37 -16.02 4.76 -3.04
C GLN A 37 -16.74 6.08 -3.34
N LEU A 38 -16.41 7.18 -2.64
CA LEU A 38 -17.04 8.48 -2.88
C LEU A 38 -16.36 9.26 -4.01
N ASN A 39 -15.05 9.07 -4.19
CA ASN A 39 -14.26 9.86 -5.14
C ASN A 39 -13.82 9.08 -6.38
N ASP A 40 -14.15 7.77 -6.44
CA ASP A 40 -13.78 6.84 -7.52
C ASP A 40 -12.29 6.90 -7.88
N LYS A 41 -11.45 7.01 -6.84
CA LYS A 41 -9.99 7.14 -6.96
C LYS A 41 -9.30 6.36 -5.86
N PRO A 42 -8.08 5.85 -6.10
CA PRO A 42 -7.32 5.15 -5.07
C PRO A 42 -6.93 6.12 -3.97
N PHE A 43 -6.89 5.64 -2.72
CA PHE A 43 -6.53 6.46 -1.56
C PHE A 43 -5.14 7.11 -1.69
N SER A 44 -4.24 6.48 -2.43
CA SER A 44 -2.90 7.00 -2.75
C SER A 44 -2.91 8.31 -3.55
N SER A 45 -4.01 8.61 -4.25
CA SER A 45 -4.16 9.84 -5.04
C SER A 45 -4.75 11.02 -4.26
N LEU A 46 -4.97 10.87 -2.95
CA LEU A 46 -5.51 11.91 -2.07
C LEU A 46 -4.68 13.19 -2.14
N ASN A 47 -5.30 14.30 -2.54
CA ASN A 47 -4.65 15.59 -2.62
C ASN A 47 -5.01 16.48 -1.42
N TYR A 48 -4.04 16.73 -0.54
CA TYR A 48 -4.19 17.61 0.62
C TYR A 48 -4.35 19.11 0.27
N SER A 49 -4.12 19.50 -0.97
CA SER A 49 -4.39 20.87 -1.44
C SER A 49 -5.83 21.07 -1.91
N ASN A 50 -6.58 19.98 -2.16
CA ASN A 50 -7.96 20.06 -2.60
C ASN A 50 -8.91 20.08 -1.40
N GLU A 51 -9.64 21.19 -1.24
CA GLU A 51 -10.61 21.36 -0.16
C GLU A 51 -11.72 20.30 -0.19
N ASN A 52 -12.17 19.89 -1.38
CA ASN A 52 -13.19 18.86 -1.51
C ASN A 52 -12.71 17.48 -1.04
N ASP A 53 -11.45 17.13 -1.29
CA ASP A 53 -10.88 15.84 -0.89
C ASP A 53 -10.75 15.76 0.64
N ILE A 54 -10.32 16.86 1.27
CA ILE A 54 -10.23 17.00 2.72
C ILE A 54 -11.60 16.95 3.37
N ILE A 55 -12.59 17.68 2.86
CA ILE A 55 -13.95 17.67 3.41
C ILE A 55 -14.56 16.28 3.29
N SER A 56 -14.36 15.61 2.14
CA SER A 56 -14.86 14.25 1.92
C SER A 56 -14.19 13.25 2.86
N LEU A 57 -12.88 13.38 3.11
CA LEU A 57 -12.16 12.56 4.08
C LEU A 57 -12.69 12.78 5.49
N LEU A 58 -12.89 14.04 5.89
CA LEU A 58 -13.40 14.38 7.20
C LEU A 58 -14.83 13.89 7.43
N TYR A 59 -15.67 13.98 6.39
CA TYR A 59 -17.02 13.43 6.38
C TYR A 59 -17.02 11.92 6.68
N VAL A 60 -16.12 11.20 6.02
CA VAL A 60 -16.03 9.73 6.13
C VAL A 60 -15.42 9.25 7.44
N CYS A 61 -14.47 10.00 8.01
CA CYS A 61 -13.92 9.73 9.34
C CYS A 61 -14.90 10.09 10.48
N GLY A 62 -15.92 10.91 10.16
CA GLY A 62 -16.99 11.26 11.10
C GLY A 62 -18.11 10.21 11.16
N THR A 63 -19.06 10.42 12.06
CA THR A 63 -20.31 9.66 12.06
C THR A 63 -21.17 10.12 10.88
N MET A 64 -21.28 9.30 9.82
CA MET A 64 -22.11 9.55 8.64
C MET A 64 -23.62 9.52 8.97
N ASN A 65 -24.10 10.55 9.65
CA ASN A 65 -25.52 10.70 10.00
C ASN A 65 -26.27 11.67 9.07
N THR A 66 -25.56 12.24 8.09
CA THR A 66 -26.03 13.26 7.15
C THR A 66 -25.47 12.97 5.76
N THR A 67 -26.05 13.55 4.71
CA THR A 67 -25.47 13.46 3.35
C THR A 67 -24.22 14.34 3.22
N LEU A 68 -23.38 14.08 2.21
CA LEU A 68 -22.15 14.86 1.94
C LEU A 68 -22.48 16.35 1.72
N ASP A 69 -23.54 16.67 1.00
CA ASP A 69 -23.90 18.06 0.69
C ASP A 69 -24.37 18.82 1.92
N GLN A 70 -25.16 18.17 2.77
CA GLN A 70 -25.56 18.72 4.07
C GLN A 70 -24.35 18.92 4.98
N TYR A 71 -23.37 18.01 4.92
CA TYR A 71 -22.13 18.14 5.66
C TYR A 71 -21.30 19.33 5.18
N LYS A 72 -21.09 19.47 3.86
CA LYS A 72 -20.40 20.62 3.25
C LYS A 72 -21.03 21.96 3.67
N ALA A 73 -22.36 22.03 3.74
CA ALA A 73 -23.07 23.23 4.17
C ALA A 73 -22.95 23.53 5.68
N ALA A 74 -22.74 22.51 6.52
CA ALA A 74 -22.69 22.63 7.97
C ALA A 74 -21.26 22.80 8.53
N VAL A 75 -20.22 22.50 7.74
CA VAL A 75 -18.83 22.53 8.20
C VAL A 75 -18.37 23.96 8.48
N ASN A 76 -17.95 24.21 9.72
CA ASN A 76 -17.32 25.47 10.12
C ASN A 76 -15.79 25.40 9.90
N LYS A 77 -15.20 26.45 9.34
CA LYS A 77 -13.73 26.56 9.11
C LYS A 77 -12.92 26.32 10.38
N LYS A 78 -13.39 26.75 11.55
CA LYS A 78 -12.68 26.54 12.83
C LYS A 78 -12.66 25.07 13.26
N GLU A 79 -13.75 24.36 13.05
CA GLU A 79 -13.85 22.93 13.37
C GLU A 79 -13.01 22.09 12.41
N LEU A 80 -12.99 22.48 11.13
CA LEU A 80 -12.15 21.87 10.11
C LEU A 80 -10.66 21.99 10.45
N LEU A 81 -10.20 23.19 10.84
CA LEU A 81 -8.80 23.39 11.26
C LEU A 81 -8.43 22.55 12.49
N PHE A 82 -9.34 22.45 13.47
CA PHE A 82 -9.13 21.60 14.64
C PHE A 82 -8.98 20.13 14.24
N CYS A 83 -9.87 19.63 13.37
CA CYS A 83 -9.83 18.26 12.88
C CYS A 83 -8.57 17.95 12.08
N ILE A 84 -8.13 18.86 11.19
CA ILE A 84 -6.87 18.72 10.46
C ILE A 84 -5.69 18.63 11.43
N SER A 85 -5.67 19.49 12.46
CA SER A 85 -4.59 19.46 13.45
C SER A 85 -4.57 18.16 14.28
N ASP A 86 -5.74 17.61 14.60
CA ASP A 86 -5.87 16.32 15.31
C ASP A 86 -5.41 15.16 14.41
N PHE A 87 -5.81 15.19 13.15
CA PHE A 87 -5.41 14.22 12.14
C PHE A 87 -3.90 14.24 11.89
N ALA A 88 -3.30 15.42 11.78
CA ALA A 88 -1.85 15.58 11.64
C ALA A 88 -1.09 15.01 12.84
N LYS A 89 -1.61 15.21 14.06
CA LYS A 89 -1.05 14.58 15.27
C LYS A 89 -1.16 13.06 15.23
N GLN A 90 -2.31 12.52 14.83
CA GLN A 90 -2.49 11.06 14.72
C GLN A 90 -1.56 10.45 13.68
N ILE A 91 -1.44 11.06 12.50
CA ILE A 91 -0.47 10.65 11.48
C ILE A 91 0.95 10.68 12.04
N SER A 92 1.30 11.71 12.80
CA SER A 92 2.63 11.85 13.40
C SER A 92 2.90 10.81 14.51
N ILE A 93 1.86 10.26 15.12
CA ILE A 93 1.96 9.15 16.07
C ILE A 93 2.09 7.84 15.29
N SER A 94 1.19 7.57 14.34
CA SER A 94 1.22 6.36 13.50
C SER A 94 2.52 6.24 12.69
N SER A 95 3.11 7.36 12.24
CA SER A 95 4.38 7.37 11.52
C SER A 95 5.57 6.83 12.33
N GLN A 96 5.49 6.83 13.66
CA GLN A 96 6.52 6.25 14.53
C GLN A 96 6.53 4.72 14.47
N PHE A 97 5.39 4.11 14.11
CA PHE A 97 5.22 2.67 14.01
C PHE A 97 5.42 2.15 12.60
N LYS A 98 5.55 3.03 11.60
CA LYS A 98 5.96 2.62 10.26
C LYS A 98 7.30 1.92 10.37
N GLN A 99 7.35 0.67 9.93
CA GLN A 99 8.63 -0.03 9.82
C GLN A 99 9.53 0.84 8.96
N LYS A 100 10.74 1.14 9.48
CA LYS A 100 11.79 1.71 8.64
C LYS A 100 12.05 0.66 7.57
N THR A 101 11.49 0.86 6.38
CA THR A 101 11.81 0.05 5.22
C THR A 101 13.32 -0.08 5.21
N LYS A 102 13.83 -1.30 5.43
CA LYS A 102 15.23 -1.56 5.12
C LYS A 102 15.38 -1.07 3.68
N PRO A 103 16.38 -0.23 3.36
CA PRO A 103 16.59 0.14 1.97
C PRO A 103 16.62 -1.17 1.21
N ALA A 104 15.74 -1.31 0.23
CA ALA A 104 15.85 -2.38 -0.73
C ALA A 104 17.33 -2.42 -1.11
N LYS A 105 17.99 -3.57 -0.88
CA LYS A 105 19.37 -3.75 -1.32
C LYS A 105 19.32 -3.76 -2.84
N GLY A 106 19.43 -2.58 -3.42
CA GLY A 106 19.21 -2.33 -4.84
C GLY A 106 18.80 -0.88 -4.97
N ASN A 107 19.69 -0.07 -5.52
CA ASN A 107 19.33 1.25 -6.00
C ASN A 107 18.28 1.07 -7.10
N THR A 108 17.01 1.04 -6.74
CA THR A 108 15.92 1.20 -7.70
C THR A 108 15.88 2.68 -8.05
N THR A 109 16.73 3.08 -9.00
CA THR A 109 16.32 4.16 -9.90
C THR A 109 14.96 3.76 -10.47
N PRO A 110 13.95 4.64 -10.44
CA PRO A 110 12.69 4.36 -11.10
C PRO A 110 13.00 4.29 -12.60
N LYS A 111 13.16 3.08 -13.14
CA LYS A 111 13.14 2.88 -14.58
C LYS A 111 11.70 3.08 -15.02
N GLU A 112 11.52 4.14 -15.80
CA GLU A 112 10.38 4.36 -16.69
C GLU A 112 10.34 3.22 -17.72
N ASP A 113 9.89 2.04 -17.29
CA ASP A 113 9.52 0.99 -18.22
C ASP A 113 8.15 1.37 -18.79
N ASN A 114 8.22 2.01 -19.96
CA ASN A 114 7.10 2.30 -20.84
C ASN A 114 6.41 1.01 -21.29
N THR A 115 5.56 0.44 -20.47
CA THR A 115 4.36 -0.29 -20.93
C THR A 115 3.26 -0.19 -19.86
N GLN A 116 2.28 0.64 -20.20
CA GLN A 116 1.01 0.91 -19.55
C GLN A 116 0.36 -0.31 -18.89
N GLN A 117 0.40 -0.34 -17.56
CA GLN A 117 -0.80 -0.37 -16.73
C GLN A 117 -0.41 0.09 -15.33
N SER A 118 -0.58 1.39 -15.06
CA SER A 118 -0.68 1.86 -13.68
C SER A 118 -1.91 1.17 -13.10
N ASN A 119 -1.74 -0.03 -12.55
CA ASN A 119 -2.79 -0.67 -11.78
C ASN A 119 -3.00 0.20 -10.56
N GLU A 120 -4.01 1.07 -10.61
CA GLU A 120 -4.46 1.83 -9.47
C GLU A 120 -4.79 0.84 -8.36
N VAL A 121 -3.95 0.80 -7.32
CA VAL A 121 -4.14 -0.12 -6.21
C VAL A 121 -5.10 0.53 -5.22
N TYR A 122 -6.27 -0.08 -5.06
CA TYR A 122 -7.26 0.35 -4.09
C TYR A 122 -7.06 -0.37 -2.76
N VAL A 123 -7.23 0.37 -1.66
CA VAL A 123 -7.19 -0.20 -0.30
C VAL A 123 -8.29 -1.25 -0.14
N LYS A 124 -9.46 -1.03 -0.76
CA LYS A 124 -10.57 -1.99 -0.75
C LYS A 124 -10.16 -3.37 -1.30
N ASP A 125 -9.32 -3.42 -2.33
CA ASP A 125 -8.95 -4.67 -2.99
C ASP A 125 -7.94 -5.44 -2.14
N ILE A 126 -6.94 -4.73 -1.60
CA ILE A 126 -5.96 -5.30 -0.65
C ILE A 126 -6.67 -5.90 0.57
N VAL A 127 -7.52 -5.11 1.22
CA VAL A 127 -8.19 -5.51 2.46
C VAL A 127 -9.16 -6.67 2.20
N SER A 128 -9.83 -6.69 1.04
CA SER A 128 -10.70 -7.80 0.65
C SER A 128 -9.94 -9.12 0.52
N VAL A 129 -8.74 -9.10 -0.08
CA VAL A 129 -7.88 -10.30 -0.18
C VAL A 129 -7.49 -10.81 1.20
N ILE A 130 -7.08 -9.91 2.11
CA ILE A 130 -6.66 -10.29 3.46
C ILE A 130 -7.84 -10.86 4.27
N ILE A 131 -9.03 -10.28 4.16
CA ILE A 131 -10.27 -10.81 4.77
C ILE A 131 -10.58 -12.20 4.21
N MET A 132 -10.50 -12.39 2.89
CA MET A 132 -10.78 -13.69 2.26
C MET A 132 -9.80 -14.79 2.70
N ARG A 133 -8.60 -14.43 3.17
CA ARG A 133 -7.61 -15.35 3.76
C ARG A 133 -7.87 -15.66 5.24
N GLY A 134 -8.90 -15.09 5.85
CA GLY A 134 -9.35 -15.42 7.20
C GLY A 134 -9.07 -14.35 8.25
N LEU A 135 -8.70 -13.13 7.86
CA LEU A 135 -8.64 -12.03 8.82
C LEU A 135 -10.06 -11.63 9.26
N ASP A 136 -10.25 -11.40 10.56
CA ASP A 136 -11.53 -10.95 11.09
C ASP A 136 -11.97 -9.62 10.48
N VAL A 137 -13.22 -9.59 10.01
CA VAL A 137 -13.79 -8.45 9.28
C VAL A 137 -13.92 -7.22 10.17
N ASN A 138 -14.30 -7.42 11.44
CA ASN A 138 -14.49 -6.32 12.37
C ASN A 138 -13.14 -5.67 12.71
N TYR A 139 -12.13 -6.49 12.99
CA TYR A 139 -10.76 -6.04 13.18
C TYR A 139 -10.23 -5.30 11.95
N ALA A 140 -10.29 -5.92 10.76
CA ALA A 140 -9.74 -5.37 9.52
C ALA A 140 -10.34 -4.01 9.15
N LEU A 141 -11.64 -3.81 9.36
CA LEU A 141 -12.33 -2.59 8.94
C LEU A 141 -12.30 -1.48 10.00
N ASN A 142 -12.42 -1.82 11.29
CA ASN A 142 -12.65 -0.83 12.34
C ASN A 142 -11.44 -0.62 13.27
N GLU A 143 -10.66 -1.66 13.54
CA GLU A 143 -9.63 -1.64 14.59
C GLU A 143 -8.20 -1.54 14.03
N MET A 144 -7.95 -2.14 12.87
CA MET A 144 -6.65 -2.18 12.21
C MET A 144 -6.15 -0.76 11.85
N ASP A 145 -4.89 -0.46 12.17
CA ASP A 145 -4.21 0.74 11.70
C ASP A 145 -3.64 0.50 10.29
N ILE A 146 -3.52 1.56 9.48
CA ILE A 146 -2.96 1.47 8.13
C ILE A 146 -1.50 1.00 8.13
N CYS A 147 -0.76 1.29 9.21
CA CYS A 147 0.62 0.84 9.34
C CYS A 147 0.73 -0.68 9.53
N ASP A 148 -0.32 -1.34 10.05
CA ASP A 148 -0.33 -2.79 10.22
C ASP A 148 -0.61 -3.50 8.90
N LEU A 149 -1.26 -2.83 7.95
CA LEU A 149 -1.58 -3.40 6.63
C LEU A 149 -0.33 -3.90 5.89
N SER A 150 0.79 -3.17 5.99
CA SER A 150 2.05 -3.61 5.36
C SER A 150 2.57 -4.93 5.95
N ILE A 151 2.37 -5.16 7.25
CA ILE A 151 2.80 -6.40 7.91
C ILE A 151 2.03 -7.60 7.35
N PHE A 152 0.72 -7.43 7.14
CA PHE A 152 -0.12 -8.48 6.55
C PHE A 152 0.21 -8.73 5.08
N ILE A 153 0.54 -7.68 4.32
CA ILE A 153 0.99 -7.83 2.93
C ILE A 153 2.30 -8.62 2.88
N ASP A 154 3.29 -8.26 3.68
CA ASP A 154 4.59 -8.95 3.72
C ASP A 154 4.42 -10.42 4.11
N ALA A 155 3.61 -10.71 5.12
CA ALA A 155 3.30 -12.08 5.53
C ALA A 155 2.60 -12.86 4.41
N TYR A 156 1.66 -12.23 3.71
CA TYR A 156 0.96 -12.82 2.57
C TYR A 156 1.90 -13.14 1.40
N GLU A 157 2.79 -12.22 1.05
CA GLU A 157 3.79 -12.41 0.01
C GLU A 157 4.76 -13.54 0.36
N ASN A 158 5.20 -13.62 1.62
CA ASN A 158 6.08 -14.70 2.08
C ASN A 158 5.42 -16.08 1.97
N ILE A 159 4.18 -16.21 2.45
CA ILE A 159 3.42 -17.47 2.34
C ILE A 159 3.23 -17.85 0.86
N THR A 160 2.95 -16.87 0.01
CA THR A 160 2.78 -17.10 -1.43
C THR A 160 4.09 -17.53 -2.08
N ARG A 161 5.21 -16.91 -1.71
CA ARG A 161 6.55 -17.26 -2.17
C ARG A 161 6.90 -18.70 -1.78
N GLU A 162 6.73 -19.07 -0.52
CA GLU A 162 6.98 -20.42 -0.01
C GLU A 162 6.13 -21.47 -0.74
N LYS A 163 4.85 -21.17 -0.97
CA LYS A 163 3.95 -22.06 -1.71
C LYS A 163 4.43 -22.27 -3.15
N LEU A 164 4.76 -21.19 -3.86
CA LEU A 164 5.21 -21.25 -5.25
C LEU A 164 6.57 -21.95 -5.37
N GLU A 165 7.49 -21.74 -4.43
CA GLU A 165 8.76 -22.47 -4.37
C GLU A 165 8.55 -23.96 -4.12
N THR A 166 7.61 -24.31 -3.24
CA THR A 166 7.23 -25.70 -2.98
C THR A 166 6.63 -26.35 -4.22
N GLU A 167 5.70 -25.69 -4.91
CA GLU A 167 5.10 -26.17 -6.15
C GLU A 167 6.15 -26.33 -7.26
N ARG A 168 7.09 -25.38 -7.39
CA ARG A 168 8.23 -25.48 -8.31
C ARG A 168 9.10 -26.69 -8.00
N LEU A 169 9.42 -26.94 -6.73
CA LEU A 169 10.21 -28.09 -6.30
C LEU A 169 9.51 -29.40 -6.64
N TRP A 170 8.24 -29.54 -6.29
CA TRP A 170 7.45 -30.75 -6.61
C TRP A 170 7.34 -30.97 -8.11
N THR A 171 7.11 -29.91 -8.87
CA THR A 171 7.08 -29.96 -10.33
C THR A 171 8.42 -30.48 -10.84
N TYR A 172 9.55 -29.91 -10.39
CA TYR A 172 10.88 -30.37 -10.77
C TYR A 172 11.12 -31.85 -10.45
N ILE A 173 10.75 -32.31 -9.25
CA ILE A 173 10.88 -33.73 -8.85
C ILE A 173 10.05 -34.63 -9.79
N SER A 174 8.82 -34.22 -10.11
CA SER A 174 7.92 -35.01 -10.94
C SER A 174 8.42 -35.17 -12.39
N ILE A 175 9.05 -34.14 -12.95
CA ILE A 175 9.56 -34.15 -14.34
C ILE A 175 11.04 -34.51 -14.43
N SER A 176 11.75 -34.57 -13.29
CA SER A 176 13.17 -34.91 -13.18
C SER A 176 13.59 -36.13 -14.02
N PRO A 177 12.84 -37.26 -14.04
CA PRO A 177 13.24 -38.42 -14.86
C PRO A 177 13.23 -38.14 -16.36
N HIS A 178 12.54 -37.10 -16.81
CA HIS A 178 12.44 -36.70 -18.22
C HIS A 178 13.28 -35.46 -18.56
N LEU A 179 13.95 -34.87 -17.56
CA LEU A 179 14.77 -33.69 -17.74
C LEU A 179 16.16 -34.06 -18.25
N SER A 180 16.67 -33.28 -19.20
CA SER A 180 18.07 -33.40 -19.62
C SER A 180 19.00 -32.87 -18.53
N LYS A 181 20.27 -33.31 -18.52
CA LYS A 181 21.30 -32.82 -17.59
C LYS A 181 21.56 -31.31 -17.67
N SER A 182 20.99 -30.61 -18.66
CA SER A 182 21.12 -29.16 -18.87
C SER A 182 20.40 -28.30 -17.83
N ILE A 183 19.44 -28.87 -17.08
CA ILE A 183 18.67 -28.13 -16.06
C ILE A 183 18.97 -28.76 -14.68
N PRO A 184 20.05 -28.33 -14.01
CA PRO A 184 20.52 -28.99 -12.79
C PRO A 184 19.77 -28.59 -11.52
N SER A 185 18.96 -27.51 -11.56
CA SER A 185 18.31 -26.94 -10.37
C SER A 185 16.85 -26.56 -10.67
N PRO A 186 15.93 -26.71 -9.69
CA PRO A 186 14.54 -26.24 -9.81
C PRO A 186 14.42 -24.77 -10.21
N ARG A 187 15.39 -23.93 -9.82
CA ARG A 187 15.42 -22.50 -10.17
C ARG A 187 15.53 -22.25 -11.67
N ASN A 188 16.22 -23.14 -12.38
CA ASN A 188 16.42 -23.03 -13.83
C ASN A 188 15.22 -23.54 -14.63
N LEU A 189 14.21 -24.11 -13.97
CA LEU A 189 12.97 -24.54 -14.62
C LEU A 189 12.04 -23.35 -14.89
N VAL A 190 11.76 -22.58 -13.83
CA VAL A 190 10.97 -21.35 -13.89
C VAL A 190 11.57 -20.34 -12.92
N ALA A 191 12.00 -19.20 -13.46
CA ALA A 191 12.53 -18.07 -12.70
C ALA A 191 11.38 -17.15 -12.25
N PHE A 192 11.26 -16.93 -10.94
CA PHE A 192 10.27 -16.00 -10.41
C PHE A 192 10.69 -14.55 -10.61
N SER A 193 9.71 -13.63 -10.69
CA SER A 193 9.96 -12.20 -10.90
C SER A 193 10.89 -11.59 -9.84
N TRP A 194 10.80 -12.04 -8.58
CA TRP A 194 11.69 -11.58 -7.51
C TRP A 194 13.11 -12.14 -7.61
N GLU A 195 13.30 -13.32 -8.22
CA GLU A 195 14.62 -13.90 -8.45
C GLU A 195 15.34 -13.27 -9.65
N GLN A 196 14.59 -12.70 -10.61
CA GLN A 196 15.16 -12.04 -11.78
C GLN A 196 15.96 -10.80 -11.40
N GLU A 197 15.48 -10.03 -10.42
CA GLU A 197 16.17 -8.84 -9.94
C GLU A 197 17.49 -9.22 -9.23
N ASP A 198 17.46 -10.24 -8.39
CA ASP A 198 18.66 -10.80 -7.76
C ASP A 198 19.67 -11.30 -8.81
N MET A 199 19.19 -11.97 -9.86
CA MET A 199 20.05 -12.46 -10.95
C MET A 199 20.71 -11.32 -11.72
N LYS A 200 19.98 -10.24 -12.03
CA LYS A 200 20.55 -9.05 -12.66
C LYS A 200 21.62 -8.42 -11.78
N LEU A 201 21.32 -8.22 -10.49
CA LEU A 201 22.25 -7.59 -9.55
C LEU A 201 23.50 -8.44 -9.31
N SER A 202 23.35 -9.77 -9.27
CA SER A 202 24.49 -10.70 -9.23
C SER A 202 25.30 -10.70 -10.52
N ALA A 203 24.65 -10.62 -11.69
CA ALA A 203 25.33 -10.56 -12.99
C ALA A 203 26.12 -9.25 -13.15
N GLU A 204 25.55 -8.12 -12.73
CA GLU A 204 26.22 -6.82 -12.71
C GLU A 204 27.47 -6.85 -11.82
N LYS A 205 27.37 -7.41 -10.61
CA LYS A 205 28.52 -7.58 -9.72
C LYS A 205 29.60 -8.49 -10.31
N ALA A 206 29.21 -9.61 -10.90
CA ALA A 206 30.15 -10.53 -11.54
C ALA A 206 30.87 -9.90 -12.74
N LEU A 207 30.18 -9.04 -13.50
CA LEU A 207 30.78 -8.29 -14.60
C LEU A 207 31.81 -7.28 -14.08
N GLU A 208 31.48 -6.55 -13.00
CA GLU A 208 32.38 -5.57 -12.39
C GLU A 208 33.64 -6.26 -11.83
N GLU A 209 33.48 -7.38 -11.11
CA GLU A 209 34.60 -8.16 -10.56
C GLU A 209 35.44 -8.81 -11.68
N GLY A 210 34.81 -9.32 -12.74
CA GLY A 210 35.50 -9.96 -13.86
C GLY A 210 36.17 -9.00 -14.84
N LYS A 211 35.92 -7.70 -14.73
CA LYS A 211 36.47 -6.68 -15.64
C LYS A 211 37.99 -6.57 -15.53
N GLU A 212 38.53 -6.60 -14.31
CA GLU A 212 39.97 -6.51 -14.08
C GLU A 212 40.72 -7.74 -14.62
N ASP A 213 40.14 -8.93 -14.43
CA ASP A 213 40.71 -10.18 -14.93
C ASP A 213 40.62 -10.27 -16.46
N PHE A 214 39.52 -9.77 -17.05
CA PHE A 214 39.38 -9.66 -18.49
C PHE A 214 40.41 -8.69 -19.11
N GLU A 215 40.64 -7.53 -18.48
CA GLU A 215 41.67 -6.58 -18.94
C GLU A 215 43.08 -7.18 -18.87
N ARG A 216 43.39 -7.93 -17.80
CA ARG A 216 44.67 -8.67 -17.69
C ARG A 216 44.81 -9.73 -18.79
N PHE A 217 43.74 -10.49 -19.05
CA PHE A 217 43.72 -11.49 -20.11
C PHE A 217 43.96 -10.85 -21.49
N MET A 218 43.25 -9.78 -21.83
CA MET A 218 43.40 -9.08 -23.12
C MET A 218 44.81 -8.52 -23.31
N ASN A 219 45.37 -7.89 -22.28
CA ASN A 219 46.75 -7.36 -22.32
C ASN A 219 47.80 -8.48 -22.48
N SER A 220 47.55 -9.66 -21.91
CA SER A 220 48.44 -10.82 -22.07
C SER A 220 48.37 -11.41 -23.49
N GLY A 221 47.19 -11.46 -24.11
CA GLY A 221 47.00 -11.96 -25.48
C GLY A 221 47.67 -11.11 -26.55
N ASP A 222 47.63 -9.78 -26.40
CA ASP A 222 48.31 -8.84 -27.30
C ASP A 222 49.84 -9.00 -27.31
N SER A 223 50.40 -9.47 -26.20
CA SER A 223 51.83 -9.77 -26.10
C SER A 223 52.23 -11.06 -26.84
N LEU A 224 51.31 -12.03 -26.92
CA LEU A 224 51.53 -13.32 -27.58
C LEU A 224 51.37 -13.26 -29.10
N LEU A 225 50.55 -12.33 -29.60
CA LEU A 225 50.34 -12.11 -31.03
C LEU A 225 51.44 -11.27 -31.71
N LYS A 226 52.37 -10.69 -30.94
CA LYS A 226 53.48 -9.86 -31.43
C LYS A 226 54.83 -10.60 -31.50
N GLN A 227 54.86 -11.89 -31.17
CA GLN A 227 55.99 -12.80 -31.44
C GLN A 227 55.82 -13.48 -32.80
#